data_AF-A0A7X0JSG8-F1
#
_entry.id   AF-A0A7X0JSG8-F1
#
_cell.length_a   1.000
_cell.length_b   1.000
_cell.length_c   1.000
_cell.angle_alpha   90.00
_cell.angle_beta   90.00
_cell.angle_gamma   90.00
#
_symmetry.space_group_name_H-M   'P 1'
#
loop_
_entity.id
_entity.type
_entity.pdbx_description
1 polymer ?
#
loop_
_entity_poly.entity_id
_entity_poly.type
_entity_poly.pdbx_seq_one_letter_code
_entity_poly.pdbx_strand_id
1 'polypeptide(L)'
;MWSPAKMILIMIAVSIVAALFLMLPEKREASLREAPLLDVYFVHKDHHQVGCAQCHHNYVDGTGRQFGCYQCHKEDESVNLLVEEQFHGLCRECHRELKVAGEKSGPVRQCGGCHKPDTKP
;
A
#
# COMPACT_ATOMS: atom_id res chain seq x y z
N MET A 1 7.53 11.09 49.80
CA MET A 1 6.07 10.93 49.61
C MET A 1 5.58 12.01 48.64
N TRP A 2 4.91 11.64 47.56
CA TRP A 2 4.32 12.61 46.63
C TRP A 2 2.99 13.14 47.18
N SER A 3 2.70 14.43 46.92
CA SER A 3 1.42 15.03 47.29
C SER A 3 0.29 14.37 46.50
N PRO A 4 -0.91 14.16 47.11
CA PRO A 4 -2.07 13.58 46.44
C PRO A 4 -2.42 14.30 45.13
N ALA A 5 -2.21 15.62 45.06
CA ALA A 5 -2.43 16.40 43.84
C ALA A 5 -1.51 15.97 42.67
N LYS A 6 -0.25 15.60 42.96
CA LYS A 6 0.70 15.12 41.94
C LYS A 6 0.33 13.72 41.44
N MET A 7 -0.17 12.85 42.32
CA MET A 7 -0.65 11.52 41.92
C MET A 7 -1.88 11.62 41.02
N ILE A 8 -2.84 12.49 41.33
CA ILE A 8 -4.03 12.71 40.49
C ILE A 8 -3.63 13.22 39.11
N LEU A 9 -2.73 14.20 39.04
CA LEU A 9 -2.23 14.74 37.77
C LEU A 9 -1.59 13.67 36.88
N ILE A 10 -0.84 12.75 37.47
CA ILE A 10 -0.17 11.67 36.73
C ILE A 10 -1.18 10.62 36.28
N MET A 11 -2.15 10.27 37.11
CA MET A 11 -3.22 9.34 36.70
C MET A 11 -4.05 9.92 35.54
N ILE A 12 -4.34 11.22 35.57
CA ILE A 12 -5.00 11.91 34.45
C ILE A 12 -4.12 11.87 33.20
N ALA A 13 -2.85 12.20 33.32
CA ALA A 13 -1.91 12.17 32.18
C ALA A 13 -1.80 10.77 31.56
N VAL A 14 -1.68 9.72 32.38
CA VAL A 14 -1.64 8.31 31.93
C VAL A 14 -2.94 7.92 31.24
N SER A 15 -4.09 8.33 31.78
CA SER A 15 -5.40 8.03 31.18
C SER A 15 -5.57 8.70 29.82
N ILE A 16 -5.10 9.95 29.67
CA ILE A 16 -5.11 10.68 28.39
C ILE A 16 -4.20 9.98 27.38
N VAL A 17 -2.98 9.60 27.77
CA VAL A 17 -2.05 8.88 26.89
C VAL A 17 -2.63 7.53 26.45
N ALA A 18 -3.23 6.78 27.37
CA ALA A 18 -3.89 5.51 27.06
C ALA A 18 -5.05 5.70 26.06
N ALA A 19 -5.90 6.70 26.28
CA ALA A 19 -7.00 7.02 25.36
C ALA A 19 -6.49 7.41 23.96
N LEU A 20 -5.41 8.21 23.88
CA LEU A 20 -4.78 8.55 22.60
C LEU A 20 -4.27 7.30 21.88
N PHE A 21 -3.57 6.42 22.59
CA PHE A 21 -3.04 5.17 22.02
C PHE A 21 -4.15 4.27 21.46
N LEU A 22 -5.31 4.21 22.12
CA LEU A 22 -6.46 3.45 21.63
C LEU A 22 -7.07 4.03 20.34
N MET A 23 -6.96 5.34 20.11
CA MET A 23 -7.51 6.01 18.92
C MET A 23 -6.56 6.06 17.72
N LEU A 24 -5.26 5.79 17.92
CA LEU A 24 -4.26 5.86 16.85
C LEU A 24 -4.51 4.90 15.68
N PRO A 25 -4.90 3.63 15.89
CA PRO A 25 -5.10 2.67 14.80
C PRO A 25 -6.20 3.12 13.84
N GLU A 26 -7.38 3.47 14.34
CA GLU A 26 -8.51 3.90 13.49
C GLU A 26 -8.17 5.17 12.69
N LYS A 27 -7.52 6.15 13.33
CA LYS A 27 -7.07 7.37 12.64
C LYS A 27 -6.07 7.05 11.53
N ARG A 28 -5.17 6.10 11.75
CA ARG A 28 -4.21 5.64 10.75
C ARG A 28 -4.93 4.94 9.60
N GLU A 29 -5.87 4.05 9.88
CA GLU A 29 -6.63 3.33 8.86
C GLU A 29 -7.47 4.27 8.00
N ALA A 30 -8.22 5.19 8.62
CA ALA A 30 -8.98 6.21 7.90
C ALA A 30 -8.06 7.03 6.97
N SER A 31 -6.89 7.45 7.47
CA SER A 31 -5.89 8.15 6.67
C SER A 31 -5.37 7.32 5.48
N LEU A 32 -5.09 6.03 5.67
CA LEU A 32 -4.65 5.14 4.59
C LEU A 32 -5.74 4.91 3.53
N ARG A 33 -7.00 4.80 3.96
CA ARG A 33 -8.16 4.67 3.06
C ARG A 33 -8.32 5.91 2.19
N GLU A 34 -8.17 7.09 2.76
CA GLU A 34 -8.30 8.38 2.05
C GLU A 34 -7.05 8.79 1.27
N ALA A 35 -5.88 8.23 1.58
CA ALA A 35 -4.62 8.59 0.94
C ALA A 35 -4.71 8.46 -0.59
N PRO A 36 -4.30 9.49 -1.34
CA PRO A 36 -4.29 9.43 -2.79
C PRO A 36 -3.26 8.40 -3.26
N LEU A 37 -3.55 7.74 -4.38
CA LEU A 37 -2.59 6.87 -5.03
C LEU A 37 -1.56 7.71 -5.76
N LEU A 38 -0.30 7.29 -5.67
CA LEU A 38 0.76 7.84 -6.49
C LEU A 38 0.70 7.20 -7.87
N ASP A 39 0.79 8.02 -8.91
CA ASP A 39 0.86 7.54 -10.29
C ASP A 39 2.02 6.55 -10.45
N VAL A 40 1.79 5.49 -11.21
CA VAL A 40 2.81 4.52 -11.59
C VAL A 40 2.88 4.46 -13.10
N TYR A 41 4.08 4.65 -13.64
CA TYR A 41 4.32 4.44 -15.05
C TYR A 41 4.37 2.94 -15.35
N PHE A 42 3.33 2.41 -16.00
CA PHE A 42 3.20 1.00 -16.34
C PHE A 42 2.93 0.80 -17.83
N VAL A 43 3.79 0.01 -18.49
CA VAL A 43 3.71 -0.27 -19.92
C VAL A 43 3.50 -1.76 -20.15
N HIS A 44 2.32 -2.16 -20.63
CA HIS A 44 1.99 -3.56 -20.95
C HIS A 44 2.98 -4.18 -21.95
N LYS A 45 3.50 -3.39 -22.90
CA LYS A 45 4.50 -3.84 -23.86
C LYS A 45 5.79 -4.34 -23.20
N ASP A 46 6.17 -3.82 -22.03
CA ASP A 46 7.36 -4.30 -21.33
C ASP A 46 7.11 -5.56 -20.50
N HIS A 47 5.84 -5.94 -20.31
CA HIS A 47 5.41 -7.08 -19.47
C HIS A 47 4.73 -8.20 -20.28
N HIS A 48 4.74 -8.12 -21.62
CA HIS A 48 4.02 -9.05 -22.51
C HIS A 48 4.49 -10.51 -22.41
N GLN A 49 5.68 -10.77 -21.84
CA GLN A 49 6.21 -12.11 -21.60
C GLN A 49 5.68 -12.74 -20.30
N VAL A 50 5.02 -11.94 -19.45
CA VAL A 50 4.37 -12.38 -18.22
C VAL A 50 2.93 -12.80 -18.54
N GLY A 51 2.50 -13.95 -18.01
CA GLY A 51 1.13 -14.44 -18.26
C GLY A 51 0.09 -13.45 -17.73
N CYS A 52 -0.98 -13.18 -18.50
CA CYS A 52 -1.96 -12.14 -18.16
C CYS A 52 -2.53 -12.33 -16.74
N ALA A 53 -2.88 -13.57 -16.40
CA ALA A 53 -3.44 -13.96 -15.10
C ALA A 53 -2.46 -13.84 -13.92
N GLN A 54 -1.16 -13.67 -14.18
CA GLN A 54 -0.16 -13.48 -13.13
C GLN A 54 -0.26 -12.10 -12.47
N CYS A 55 -0.82 -11.11 -13.19
CA CYS A 55 -1.19 -9.81 -12.64
C CYS A 55 -2.72 -9.67 -12.53
N HIS A 56 -3.44 -10.03 -13.59
CA HIS A 56 -4.89 -10.03 -13.64
C HIS A 56 -5.49 -11.29 -13.00
N HIS A 57 -5.30 -11.46 -11.69
CA HIS A 57 -5.88 -12.56 -10.93
C HIS A 57 -7.43 -12.57 -11.03
N ASN A 58 -8.01 -11.39 -11.27
CA ASN A 58 -9.42 -11.16 -11.56
C ASN A 58 -9.95 -11.96 -12.77
N TYR A 59 -9.07 -12.34 -13.72
CA TYR A 59 -9.45 -13.23 -14.83
C TYR A 59 -9.67 -14.69 -14.40
N VAL A 60 -9.12 -15.08 -13.25
CA VAL A 60 -9.15 -16.47 -12.77
C VAL A 60 -10.17 -16.64 -11.65
N ASP A 61 -10.23 -15.70 -10.71
CA ASP A 61 -11.14 -15.78 -9.56
C ASP A 61 -12.58 -15.31 -9.87
N GLY A 62 -12.81 -14.76 -11.06
CA GLY A 62 -14.12 -14.31 -11.51
C GLY A 62 -14.54 -12.94 -10.98
N THR A 63 -13.67 -12.23 -10.28
CA THR A 63 -13.90 -10.87 -9.79
C THR A 63 -13.63 -9.83 -10.90
N GLY A 64 -14.34 -8.69 -10.86
CA GLY A 64 -13.97 -7.45 -11.54
C GLY A 64 -13.46 -7.52 -13.01
N ARG A 65 -14.32 -7.89 -13.97
CA ARG A 65 -13.96 -7.85 -15.42
C ARG A 65 -13.78 -6.42 -16.01
N GLN A 66 -14.07 -5.37 -15.25
CA GLN A 66 -14.30 -4.03 -15.81
C GLN A 66 -13.47 -2.91 -15.16
N PHE A 67 -12.68 -3.21 -14.13
CA PHE A 67 -12.00 -2.19 -13.34
C PHE A 67 -10.49 -2.32 -13.40
N GLY A 68 -9.78 -1.19 -13.36
CA GLY A 68 -8.34 -1.17 -13.12
C GLY A 68 -8.03 -1.67 -11.71
N CYS A 69 -6.81 -2.17 -11.49
CA CYS A 69 -6.39 -2.79 -10.24
C CYS A 69 -6.74 -1.91 -9.02
N TYR A 70 -6.46 -0.62 -9.11
CA TYR A 70 -6.64 0.32 -8.01
C TYR A 70 -8.08 0.55 -7.58
N GLN A 71 -9.04 0.44 -8.49
CA GLN A 71 -10.43 0.73 -8.15
C GLN A 71 -10.95 -0.33 -7.17
N CYS A 72 -10.82 -1.62 -7.52
CA CYS A 72 -11.20 -2.71 -6.62
C CYS A 72 -10.37 -2.66 -5.34
N HIS A 73 -9.05 -2.48 -5.45
CA HIS A 73 -8.17 -2.45 -4.29
C HIS A 73 -8.33 -1.19 -3.41
N LYS A 74 -9.07 -0.15 -3.81
CA LYS A 74 -9.40 0.99 -2.93
C LYS A 74 -10.83 0.93 -2.37
N GLU A 75 -11.76 0.37 -3.13
CA GLU A 75 -13.17 0.26 -2.75
C GLU A 75 -13.44 -0.94 -1.82
N ASP A 76 -12.73 -2.06 -1.99
CA ASP A 76 -12.90 -3.24 -1.15
C ASP A 76 -12.16 -3.09 0.19
N GLU A 77 -12.94 -3.03 1.28
CA GLU A 77 -12.41 -2.87 2.64
C GLU A 77 -11.50 -4.00 3.10
N SER A 78 -11.61 -5.19 2.50
CA SER A 78 -10.76 -6.34 2.85
C SER A 78 -9.32 -6.20 2.35
N VAL A 79 -9.10 -5.34 1.34
CA VAL A 79 -7.77 -5.16 0.70
C VAL A 79 -7.31 -3.70 0.66
N ASN A 80 -8.16 -2.72 0.97
CA ASN A 80 -7.79 -1.31 0.80
C ASN A 80 -6.65 -0.80 1.69
N LEU A 81 -6.50 -1.37 2.89
CA LEU A 81 -5.38 -1.07 3.77
C LEU A 81 -4.08 -1.72 3.30
N LEU A 82 -4.16 -2.64 2.32
CA LEU A 82 -3.04 -3.44 1.83
C LEU A 82 -2.53 -2.99 0.46
N VAL A 83 -3.10 -1.93 -0.15
CA VAL A 83 -2.72 -1.48 -1.50
C VAL A 83 -1.21 -1.27 -1.64
N GLU A 84 -0.59 -0.55 -0.70
CA GLU A 84 0.85 -0.31 -0.77
C GLU A 84 1.64 -1.63 -0.72
N GLU A 85 1.30 -2.50 0.22
CA GLU A 85 1.99 -3.77 0.43
C GLU A 85 1.82 -4.71 -0.75
N GLN A 86 0.58 -4.92 -1.21
CA GLN A 86 0.23 -5.84 -2.29
C GLN A 86 0.87 -5.42 -3.61
N PHE A 87 0.80 -4.14 -3.97
CA PHE A 87 1.38 -3.66 -5.23
C PHE A 87 2.91 -3.59 -5.17
N HIS A 88 3.50 -3.19 -4.03
CA HIS A 88 4.95 -3.28 -3.87
C HIS A 88 5.43 -4.73 -3.89
N GLY A 89 4.70 -5.66 -3.28
CA GLY A 89 4.99 -7.09 -3.35
C GLY A 89 4.94 -7.60 -4.79
N LEU A 90 3.82 -7.38 -5.48
CA LEU A 90 3.59 -7.81 -6.86
C LEU A 90 4.68 -7.30 -7.82
N CYS A 91 4.94 -6.00 -7.81
CA CYS A 91 5.84 -5.38 -8.79
C CYS A 91 7.31 -5.56 -8.40
N ARG A 92 7.68 -5.25 -7.15
CA ARG A 92 9.10 -5.21 -6.77
C ARG A 92 9.69 -6.60 -6.61
N GLU A 93 8.91 -7.60 -6.21
CA GLU A 93 9.45 -8.93 -5.98
C GLU A 93 9.83 -9.61 -7.29
N CYS A 94 8.94 -9.61 -8.28
CA CYS A 94 9.26 -10.09 -9.63
C CYS A 94 10.48 -9.34 -10.21
N HIS A 95 10.51 -8.01 -10.10
CA HIS A 95 11.67 -7.24 -10.56
C HIS A 95 12.96 -7.60 -9.80
N ARG A 96 12.88 -7.84 -8.49
CA ARG A 96 14.02 -8.22 -7.66
C ARG A 96 14.56 -9.58 -8.07
N GLU A 97 13.69 -10.55 -8.30
CA GLU A 97 14.05 -11.90 -8.73
C GLU A 97 14.78 -11.88 -10.08
N LEU A 98 14.20 -11.22 -11.09
CA LEU A 98 14.83 -11.07 -12.40
C LEU A 98 16.19 -10.36 -12.30
N LYS A 99 16.28 -9.32 -11.47
CA LYS A 99 17.54 -8.59 -11.27
C LYS A 99 18.61 -9.45 -10.61
N VAL A 100 18.25 -10.31 -9.65
CA VAL A 100 19.17 -11.26 -9.00
C VAL A 100 19.61 -12.35 -9.98
N ALA A 101 18.74 -12.76 -10.91
CA ALA A 101 19.05 -13.69 -11.98
C ALA A 101 19.94 -13.07 -13.09
N GLY A 102 20.23 -11.77 -13.04
CA GLY A 102 21.00 -11.07 -14.07
C GLY A 102 20.20 -10.77 -15.34
N GLU A 103 18.87 -10.88 -15.27
CA GLU A 103 17.97 -10.61 -16.38
C GLU A 103 17.57 -9.14 -16.45
N LYS A 104 17.03 -8.75 -17.62
CA LYS A 104 16.45 -7.41 -17.77
C LYS A 104 15.24 -7.30 -16.85
N SER A 105 15.25 -6.26 -16.01
CA SER A 105 14.23 -6.06 -15.00
C SER A 105 13.89 -4.58 -14.83
N GLY A 106 12.71 -4.31 -14.29
CA GLY A 106 12.30 -2.98 -13.90
C GLY A 106 12.95 -2.47 -12.60
N PRO A 107 12.54 -1.28 -12.14
CA PRO A 107 13.01 -0.69 -10.88
C PRO A 107 12.59 -1.51 -9.64
N VAL A 108 13.47 -1.58 -8.62
CA VAL A 108 13.28 -2.39 -7.40
C VAL A 108 13.21 -1.60 -6.08
N ARG A 109 13.90 -0.44 -5.99
CA ARG A 109 14.05 0.33 -4.73
C ARG A 109 14.01 1.85 -4.89
N GLN A 110 13.97 2.36 -6.11
CA GLN A 110 13.86 3.80 -6.35
C GLN A 110 12.38 4.14 -6.50
N CYS A 111 11.79 4.83 -5.51
CA CYS A 111 10.35 5.15 -5.52
C CYS A 111 9.95 5.85 -6.83
N GLY A 112 10.73 6.87 -7.23
CA GLY A 112 10.56 7.58 -8.50
C GLY A 112 10.97 6.78 -9.75
N GLY A 113 11.43 5.54 -9.61
CA GLY A 113 11.62 4.61 -10.73
C GLY A 113 10.30 4.10 -11.29
N CYS A 114 9.33 3.84 -10.39
CA CYS A 114 7.96 3.46 -10.74
C CYS A 114 7.02 4.67 -10.69
N HIS A 115 7.13 5.48 -9.62
CA HIS A 115 6.23 6.59 -9.36
C HIS A 115 6.65 7.83 -10.14
N LYS A 116 6.17 7.91 -11.37
CA LYS A 116 6.41 9.04 -12.26
C LYS A 116 5.06 9.56 -12.76
N PRO A 117 4.91 10.88 -12.96
CA PRO A 117 3.74 11.42 -13.62
C PRO A 117 3.54 10.71 -14.96
N ASP A 118 2.29 10.34 -15.29
CA ASP A 118 1.96 9.87 -16.64
C ASP A 118 2.08 11.05 -17.61
N THR A 119 3.29 11.33 -18.07
CA THR A 119 3.52 12.23 -19.19
C THR A 119 3.15 11.46 -20.46
N LYS A 120 1.86 11.24 -20.68
CA LYS A 120 1.36 10.95 -22.03
C LYS A 120 1.81 12.09 -22.94
N PRO A 121 2.50 11.83 -24.06
CA PRO A 121 2.34 12.72 -25.21
C PRO A 121 0.89 12.72 -25.69
#